data_AF-A0A1C4JR65-F1
#
_entry.id   AF-A0A1C4JR65-F1
#
_cell.length_a   1.000
_cell.length_b   1.000
_cell.length_c   1.000
_cell.angle_alpha   90.00
_cell.angle_beta   90.00
_cell.angle_gamma   90.00
#
_symmetry.space_group_name_H-M   'P 1'
#
loop_
_entity.id
_entity.type
_entity.pdbx_description
1 polymer ?
#
loop_
_entity_poly.entity_id
_entity_poly.type
_entity_poly.pdbx_seq_one_letter_code
_entity_poly.pdbx_strand_id
1 'polypeptide(L)'
;MLAEDEPSALCRAVDRWARDERPARRAAAVTHGLRAAPHLRADADLGLLRRAALTLLARSADPAPHGGALALLARDPRTRARHLPDALRQFAAGDPTVAPTALTAAVTTHPEPVLDAFRQRLSRPDPGEALRALADITLPPLAGRVAALVRETAERRPETAPDIAALVARRLDGDPGRAAVLPPLVTALLDDGPEEVRAALAAVLAAPGTPASGPLRRELLGRLLDRERAPAVLVALLRTAAPYDGDDARDLLCRTALLLARTPDGAARLDRALVDLGARVPGFAARMAGWPARAPHDWAAVLGPGARRMIDELSEGRVPA
;
A
#
# COMPACT_ATOMS: atom_id res chain seq x y z
N MET A 1 21.41 -6.71 -9.86
CA MET A 1 20.67 -6.88 -11.15
C MET A 1 21.38 -6.01 -12.19
N LEU A 2 21.51 -6.37 -13.47
CA LEU A 2 22.43 -5.69 -14.42
C LEU A 2 22.29 -4.15 -14.53
N ALA A 3 21.11 -3.59 -14.22
CA ALA A 3 20.87 -2.14 -14.15
C ALA A 3 21.49 -1.44 -12.93
N GLU A 4 21.71 -2.17 -11.85
CA GLU A 4 22.40 -1.75 -10.63
C GLU A 4 23.91 -2.02 -10.73
N ASP A 5 24.27 -3.18 -11.31
CA ASP A 5 25.66 -3.68 -11.32
C ASP A 5 26.51 -2.99 -12.40
N GLU A 6 25.96 -2.75 -13.61
CA GLU A 6 26.66 -2.12 -14.73
C GLU A 6 25.80 -1.08 -15.49
N PRO A 7 25.38 0.02 -14.82
CA PRO A 7 24.45 0.98 -15.41
C PRO A 7 24.99 1.68 -16.68
N SER A 8 26.30 1.94 -16.77
CA SER A 8 26.91 2.59 -17.93
C SER A 8 26.90 1.70 -19.18
N ALA A 9 27.12 0.39 -19.03
CA ALA A 9 27.03 -0.56 -20.14
C ALA A 9 25.60 -0.62 -20.68
N LEU A 10 24.62 -0.64 -19.76
CA LEU A 10 23.20 -0.62 -20.11
C LEU A 10 22.81 0.68 -20.84
N CYS A 11 23.33 1.85 -20.45
CA CYS A 11 23.07 3.11 -21.13
C CYS A 11 23.56 3.12 -22.59
N ARG A 12 24.73 2.54 -22.86
CA ARG A 12 25.25 2.40 -24.23
C ARG A 12 24.39 1.45 -25.07
N ALA A 13 23.90 0.36 -24.47
CA ALA A 13 22.98 -0.56 -25.13
C ALA A 13 21.64 0.12 -25.47
N VAL A 14 21.08 0.89 -24.52
CA VAL A 14 19.86 1.69 -24.71
C VAL A 14 20.03 2.70 -25.86
N ASP A 15 21.12 3.46 -25.87
CA ASP A 15 21.42 4.42 -26.95
C ASP A 15 21.57 3.75 -28.32
N ARG A 16 22.07 2.51 -28.37
CA ARG A 16 22.10 1.71 -29.61
C ARG A 16 20.70 1.25 -30.02
N TRP A 17 19.93 0.68 -29.10
CA TRP A 17 18.60 0.14 -29.37
C TRP A 17 17.58 1.21 -29.74
N ALA A 18 17.72 2.44 -29.23
CA ALA A 18 16.87 3.57 -29.59
C ALA A 18 16.97 3.96 -31.08
N ARG A 19 18.11 3.66 -31.72
CA ARG A 19 18.38 3.90 -33.15
C ARG A 19 18.09 2.69 -34.04
N ASP A 20 17.69 1.55 -33.45
CA ASP A 20 17.41 0.33 -34.21
C ASP A 20 16.09 0.47 -34.97
N GLU A 21 16.02 -0.12 -36.17
CA GLU A 21 14.82 -0.11 -37.01
C GLU A 21 13.72 -1.04 -36.47
N ARG A 22 14.04 -1.99 -35.60
CA ARG A 22 13.06 -2.93 -35.02
C ARG A 22 12.28 -2.27 -33.85
N PRO A 23 10.93 -2.21 -33.90
CA PRO A 23 10.12 -1.64 -32.82
C PRO A 23 10.37 -2.30 -31.45
N ALA A 24 10.57 -3.62 -31.42
CA ALA A 24 10.85 -4.35 -30.18
C ALA A 24 12.15 -3.89 -29.50
N ARG A 25 13.19 -3.52 -30.28
CA ARG A 25 14.44 -2.99 -29.73
C ARG A 25 14.24 -1.60 -29.14
N ARG A 26 13.44 -0.76 -29.79
CA ARG A 26 13.08 0.57 -29.26
C ARG A 26 12.26 0.49 -27.97
N ALA A 27 11.30 -0.42 -27.90
CA ALA A 27 10.55 -0.70 -26.66
C ALA A 27 11.48 -1.20 -25.53
N ALA A 28 12.46 -2.05 -25.85
CA ALA A 28 13.48 -2.49 -24.90
C ALA A 28 14.36 -1.32 -24.43
N ALA A 29 14.72 -0.39 -25.32
CA ALA A 29 15.49 0.80 -24.98
C ALA A 29 14.81 1.62 -23.87
N VAL A 30 13.50 1.86 -23.99
CA VAL A 30 12.71 2.56 -22.96
C VAL A 30 12.68 1.78 -21.65
N THR A 31 12.31 0.50 -21.70
CA THR A 31 12.19 -0.37 -20.51
C THR A 31 13.50 -0.41 -19.72
N HIS A 32 14.61 -0.63 -20.40
CA HIS A 32 15.93 -0.70 -19.76
C HIS A 32 16.47 0.67 -19.36
N GLY A 33 16.19 1.72 -20.12
CA GLY A 33 16.54 3.09 -19.77
C GLY A 33 15.87 3.53 -18.46
N LEU A 34 14.57 3.27 -18.31
CA LEU A 34 13.83 3.60 -17.09
C LEU A 34 14.33 2.85 -15.86
N ARG A 35 14.76 1.59 -16.03
CA ARG A 35 15.37 0.78 -14.97
C ARG A 35 16.77 1.27 -14.59
N ALA A 36 17.58 1.73 -15.55
CA ALA A 36 18.93 2.23 -15.30
C ALA A 36 18.92 3.61 -14.63
N ALA A 37 17.99 4.48 -15.04
CA ALA A 37 17.98 5.90 -14.68
C ALA A 37 18.09 6.23 -13.17
N PRO A 38 17.53 5.45 -12.22
CA PRO A 38 17.73 5.67 -10.78
C PRO A 38 19.15 5.49 -10.27
N HIS A 39 19.96 4.69 -10.97
CA HIS A 39 21.29 4.30 -10.51
C HIS A 39 22.39 5.20 -11.11
N LEU A 40 22.03 6.10 -12.03
CA LEU A 40 22.99 6.96 -12.72
C LEU A 40 23.44 8.13 -11.87
N ARG A 41 24.77 8.31 -11.83
CA ARG A 41 25.44 9.45 -11.20
C ARG A 41 26.29 10.25 -12.18
N ALA A 42 26.74 9.64 -13.27
CA ALA A 42 27.60 10.26 -14.27
C ALA A 42 26.78 11.04 -15.31
N ASP A 43 27.18 12.29 -15.55
CA ASP A 43 26.58 13.17 -16.57
C ASP A 43 26.64 12.58 -17.99
N ALA A 44 27.71 11.82 -18.29
CA ALA A 44 27.87 11.18 -19.59
C ALA A 44 26.78 10.12 -19.85
N ASP A 45 26.43 9.32 -18.84
CA ASP A 45 25.40 8.29 -18.93
C ASP A 45 24.00 8.90 -18.98
N LEU A 46 23.75 9.96 -18.20
CA LEU A 46 22.53 10.76 -18.34
C LEU A 46 22.40 11.36 -19.75
N GLY A 47 23.52 11.81 -20.33
CA GLY A 47 23.57 12.29 -21.71
C GLY A 47 23.22 11.21 -22.74
N LEU A 48 23.62 9.95 -22.53
CA LEU A 48 23.21 8.82 -23.37
C LEU A 48 21.71 8.57 -23.30
N LEU A 49 21.13 8.50 -22.10
CA LEU A 49 19.67 8.32 -21.95
C LEU A 49 18.88 9.49 -22.56
N ARG A 50 19.35 10.72 -22.37
CA ARG A 50 18.74 11.91 -22.98
C ARG A 50 18.73 11.80 -24.51
N ARG A 51 19.86 11.47 -25.13
CA ARG A 51 19.95 11.29 -26.59
C ARG A 51 19.02 10.18 -27.07
N ALA A 52 19.05 9.03 -26.41
CA ALA A 52 18.18 7.90 -26.74
C ALA A 52 16.69 8.29 -26.70
N ALA A 53 16.25 8.98 -25.65
CA ALA A 53 14.87 9.43 -25.51
C ALA A 53 14.47 10.45 -26.60
N LEU A 54 15.35 11.41 -26.92
CA LEU A 54 15.10 12.37 -28.01
C LEU A 54 15.03 11.68 -29.38
N THR A 55 15.87 10.67 -29.64
CA THR A 55 15.80 9.86 -30.87
C THR A 55 14.47 9.13 -31.00
N LEU A 56 13.95 8.57 -29.90
CA LEU A 56 12.66 7.89 -29.90
C LEU A 56 11.51 8.87 -30.18
N LEU A 57 11.51 10.05 -29.55
CA LEU A 57 10.48 11.07 -29.76
C LEU A 57 10.49 11.69 -31.16
N ALA A 58 11.64 11.77 -31.81
CA ALA A 58 11.74 12.27 -33.17
C ALA A 58 11.04 11.35 -34.20
N ARG A 59 10.78 10.08 -33.85
CA ARG A 59 10.10 9.12 -34.73
C ARG A 59 8.60 9.16 -34.50
N SER A 60 7.90 9.98 -35.28
CA SER A 60 6.43 10.13 -35.22
C SER A 60 5.66 8.86 -35.62
N ALA A 61 6.23 8.03 -36.49
CA ALA A 61 5.60 6.79 -36.96
C ALA A 61 5.58 5.64 -35.94
N ASP A 62 6.22 5.81 -34.77
CA ASP A 62 6.26 4.81 -33.70
C ASP A 62 6.00 5.48 -32.34
N PRO A 63 4.71 5.66 -31.96
CA PRO A 63 4.35 6.35 -30.73
C PRO A 63 4.48 5.49 -29.46
N ALA A 64 4.58 4.16 -29.59
CA ALA A 64 4.63 3.24 -28.46
C ALA A 64 5.72 3.57 -27.41
N PRO A 65 6.97 3.94 -27.77
CA PRO A 65 8.00 4.32 -26.80
C PRO A 65 7.89 5.76 -26.27
N HIS A 66 6.95 6.59 -26.75
CA HIS A 66 6.95 8.03 -26.48
C HIS A 66 6.70 8.36 -25.01
N GLY A 67 5.77 7.69 -24.33
CA GLY A 67 5.50 7.91 -22.91
C GLY A 67 6.75 7.67 -22.05
N GLY A 68 7.38 6.52 -22.18
CA GLY A 68 8.59 6.22 -21.43
C GLY A 68 9.81 7.06 -21.82
N ALA A 69 9.89 7.53 -23.07
CA ALA A 69 10.89 8.52 -23.48
C ALA A 69 10.67 9.89 -22.80
N LEU A 70 9.41 10.35 -22.74
CA LEU A 70 9.04 11.56 -21.98
C LEU A 70 9.34 11.41 -20.49
N ALA A 71 9.10 10.24 -19.90
CA ALA A 71 9.41 9.94 -18.51
C ALA A 71 10.92 10.03 -18.20
N LEU A 72 11.77 9.54 -19.12
CA LEU A 72 13.23 9.70 -19.01
C LEU A 72 13.65 11.18 -19.06
N LEU A 73 13.09 11.97 -19.98
CA LEU A 73 13.41 13.39 -20.12
C LEU A 73 12.86 14.26 -18.97
N ALA A 74 11.73 13.88 -18.38
CA ALA A 74 11.16 14.52 -17.21
C ALA A 74 12.00 14.27 -15.94
N ARG A 75 12.63 13.08 -15.85
CA ARG A 75 13.55 12.76 -14.75
C ARG A 75 14.82 13.60 -14.81
N ASP A 76 15.36 13.84 -16.00
CA ASP A 76 16.60 14.57 -16.22
C ASP A 76 16.44 16.09 -15.94
N PRO A 77 17.15 16.66 -14.96
CA PRO A 77 17.05 18.08 -14.62
C PRO A 77 17.26 19.04 -15.80
N ARG A 78 18.09 18.70 -16.79
CA ARG A 78 18.38 19.59 -17.92
C ARG A 78 17.24 19.70 -18.92
N THR A 79 16.39 18.67 -19.00
CA THR A 79 15.29 18.60 -19.97
C THR A 79 13.91 18.63 -19.31
N ARG A 80 13.86 18.48 -17.98
CA ARG A 80 12.63 18.39 -17.18
C ARG A 80 11.62 19.48 -17.50
N ALA A 81 12.02 20.75 -17.40
CA ALA A 81 11.10 21.87 -17.57
C ALA A 81 10.34 21.83 -18.90
N ARG A 82 11.00 21.34 -19.97
CA ARG A 82 10.41 21.25 -21.31
C ARG A 82 9.48 20.04 -21.48
N HIS A 83 9.85 18.89 -20.92
CA HIS A 83 9.17 17.61 -21.21
C HIS A 83 8.23 17.13 -20.09
N LEU A 84 8.30 17.72 -18.90
CA LEU A 84 7.46 17.36 -17.77
C LEU A 84 5.96 17.51 -18.08
N PRO A 85 5.45 18.60 -18.70
CA PRO A 85 4.02 18.71 -19.00
C PRO A 85 3.49 17.55 -19.84
N ASP A 86 4.24 17.12 -20.85
CA ASP A 86 3.85 16.02 -21.73
C ASP A 86 3.89 14.67 -21.01
N ALA A 87 4.93 14.44 -20.20
CA ALA A 87 5.05 13.24 -19.38
C ALA A 87 3.88 13.13 -18.37
N LEU A 88 3.51 14.25 -17.73
CA LEU A 88 2.38 14.31 -16.79
C LEU A 88 1.04 14.05 -17.48
N ARG A 89 0.84 14.55 -18.71
CA ARG A 89 -0.36 14.26 -19.50
C ARG A 89 -0.48 12.77 -19.84
N GLN A 90 0.61 12.14 -20.29
CA GLN A 90 0.60 10.69 -20.60
C GLN A 90 0.36 9.85 -19.34
N PHE A 91 1.01 10.21 -18.23
CA PHE A 91 0.78 9.58 -16.94
C PHE A 91 -0.69 9.69 -16.49
N ALA A 92 -1.26 10.88 -16.51
CA ALA A 92 -2.65 11.11 -16.15
C ALA A 92 -3.64 10.41 -17.11
N ALA A 93 -3.24 10.16 -18.36
CA ALA A 93 -4.01 9.36 -19.31
C ALA A 93 -3.97 7.85 -19.01
N GLY A 94 -3.04 7.39 -18.16
CA GLY A 94 -2.86 5.98 -17.82
C GLY A 94 -1.90 5.23 -18.74
N ASP A 95 -0.98 5.93 -19.41
CA ASP A 95 0.05 5.29 -20.22
C ASP A 95 0.96 4.39 -19.35
N PRO A 96 0.99 3.05 -19.58
CA PRO A 96 1.76 2.12 -18.78
C PRO A 96 3.28 2.27 -18.94
N THR A 97 3.74 2.99 -19.98
CA THR A 97 5.17 3.26 -20.20
C THR A 97 5.70 4.39 -19.31
N VAL A 98 4.82 5.17 -18.68
CA VAL A 98 5.17 6.26 -17.76
C VAL A 98 5.10 5.77 -16.32
N ALA A 99 6.20 5.21 -15.83
CA ALA A 99 6.30 4.76 -14.44
C ALA A 99 6.11 5.95 -13.47
N PRO A 100 5.23 5.86 -12.45
CA PRO A 100 5.00 6.95 -11.50
C PRO A 100 6.29 7.37 -10.75
N THR A 101 7.19 6.41 -10.49
CA THR A 101 8.49 6.63 -9.84
C THR A 101 9.47 7.45 -10.69
N ALA A 102 9.28 7.55 -12.00
CA ALA A 102 10.07 8.44 -12.84
C ALA A 102 9.69 9.91 -12.60
N LEU A 103 8.43 10.17 -12.25
CA LEU A 103 7.87 11.52 -12.03
C LEU A 103 8.10 12.03 -10.61
N THR A 104 8.26 11.14 -9.62
CA THR A 104 8.55 11.56 -8.24
C THR A 104 9.87 12.32 -8.14
N ALA A 105 10.82 12.10 -9.06
CA ALA A 105 12.06 12.89 -9.15
C ALA A 105 11.82 14.39 -9.44
N ALA A 106 10.67 14.74 -10.05
CA ALA A 106 10.30 16.12 -10.34
C ALA A 106 9.58 16.82 -9.19
N VAL A 107 9.04 16.06 -8.21
CA VAL A 107 8.13 16.60 -7.18
C VAL A 107 8.76 17.70 -6.31
N THR A 108 10.08 17.67 -6.11
CA THR A 108 10.79 18.69 -5.32
C THR A 108 10.92 20.02 -6.06
N THR A 109 10.79 20.00 -7.38
CA THR A 109 10.92 21.19 -8.25
C THR A 109 9.59 21.67 -8.81
N HIS A 110 8.64 20.75 -8.99
CA HIS A 110 7.32 21.02 -9.58
C HIS A 110 6.24 20.25 -8.79
N PRO A 111 6.02 20.56 -7.50
CA PRO A 111 5.15 19.76 -6.65
C PRO A 111 3.69 19.79 -7.12
N GLU A 112 3.13 20.95 -7.43
CA GLU A 112 1.73 21.09 -7.81
C GLU A 112 1.41 20.35 -9.12
N PRO A 113 2.14 20.54 -10.25
CA PRO A 113 1.86 19.81 -11.48
C PRO A 113 1.96 18.29 -11.31
N VAL A 114 2.93 17.81 -10.53
CA VAL A 114 3.09 16.38 -10.28
C VAL A 114 1.92 15.84 -9.47
N LEU A 115 1.58 16.48 -8.35
CA LEU A 115 0.48 16.03 -7.49
C LEU A 115 -0.89 16.09 -8.20
N ASP A 116 -1.11 17.06 -9.07
CA ASP A 116 -2.32 17.15 -9.90
C ASP A 116 -2.42 15.99 -10.90
N ALA A 117 -1.31 15.58 -11.51
CA ALA A 117 -1.28 14.42 -12.39
C ALA A 117 -1.53 13.11 -11.61
N PHE A 118 -0.99 12.98 -10.39
CA PHE A 118 -1.31 11.86 -9.50
C PHE A 118 -2.80 11.84 -9.14
N ARG A 119 -3.41 12.99 -8.83
CA ARG A 119 -4.87 13.09 -8.61
C ARG A 119 -5.66 12.57 -9.80
N GLN A 120 -5.32 12.99 -11.00
CA GLN A 120 -5.98 12.51 -12.23
C GLN A 120 -5.77 11.00 -12.43
N ARG A 121 -4.55 10.48 -12.16
CA ARG A 121 -4.25 9.05 -12.29
C ARG A 121 -5.02 8.19 -11.29
N LEU A 122 -5.20 8.65 -10.05
CA LEU A 122 -5.91 7.94 -8.98
C LEU A 122 -7.43 7.87 -9.22
N SER A 123 -7.98 8.82 -9.98
CA SER A 123 -9.35 8.76 -10.47
C SER A 123 -9.58 7.70 -11.55
N ARG A 124 -8.53 7.04 -12.07
CA ARG A 124 -8.61 5.95 -13.05
C ARG A 124 -8.45 4.58 -12.39
N PRO A 125 -8.86 3.47 -13.06
CA PRO A 125 -8.59 2.12 -12.58
C PRO A 125 -7.11 1.86 -12.25
N ASP A 126 -6.86 0.85 -11.43
CA ASP A 126 -5.51 0.41 -11.01
C ASP A 126 -4.64 1.52 -10.36
N PRO A 127 -5.07 2.08 -9.21
CA PRO A 127 -4.34 3.16 -8.54
C PRO A 127 -3.09 2.68 -7.78
N GLY A 128 -2.94 1.36 -7.59
CA GLY A 128 -1.91 0.78 -6.72
C GLY A 128 -0.48 1.19 -7.05
N GLU A 129 -0.09 1.32 -8.32
CA GLU A 129 1.27 1.77 -8.66
C GLU A 129 1.51 3.24 -8.30
N ALA A 130 0.51 4.10 -8.53
CA ALA A 130 0.57 5.51 -8.17
C ALA A 130 0.62 5.68 -6.64
N LEU A 131 -0.22 4.96 -5.88
CA LEU A 131 -0.18 4.97 -4.42
C LEU A 131 1.16 4.44 -3.89
N ARG A 132 1.69 3.36 -4.46
CA ARG A 132 3.03 2.85 -4.09
C ARG A 132 4.12 3.88 -4.28
N ALA A 133 4.10 4.66 -5.36
CA ALA A 133 5.07 5.73 -5.59
C ALA A 133 4.88 6.92 -4.64
N LEU A 134 3.64 7.28 -4.30
CA LEU A 134 3.36 8.29 -3.27
C LEU A 134 3.89 7.87 -1.90
N ALA A 135 3.93 6.57 -1.59
CA ALA A 135 4.48 6.06 -0.34
C ALA A 135 5.94 6.49 -0.11
N ASP A 136 6.73 6.70 -1.17
CA ASP A 136 8.13 7.14 -1.09
C ASP A 136 8.30 8.63 -0.84
N ILE A 137 7.27 9.45 -1.11
CA ILE A 137 7.31 10.90 -0.90
C ILE A 137 7.07 11.19 0.58
N THR A 138 8.16 11.33 1.33
CA THR A 138 8.15 11.49 2.80
C THR A 138 8.74 12.81 3.27
N LEU A 139 9.10 13.70 2.33
CA LEU A 139 9.56 15.05 2.64
C LEU A 139 8.46 15.79 3.42
N PRO A 140 8.74 16.32 4.64
CA PRO A 140 7.73 16.97 5.47
C PRO A 140 6.83 18.01 4.77
N PRO A 141 7.35 18.94 3.93
CA PRO A 141 6.49 19.92 3.25
C PRO A 141 5.53 19.29 2.22
N LEU A 142 5.85 18.10 1.70
CA LEU A 142 5.02 17.38 0.73
C LEU A 142 4.12 16.34 1.39
N ALA A 143 4.49 15.83 2.56
CA ALA A 143 3.76 14.78 3.24
C ALA A 143 2.30 15.17 3.53
N GLY A 144 2.05 16.42 3.95
CA GLY A 144 0.69 16.92 4.16
C GLY A 144 -0.14 16.97 2.88
N ARG A 145 0.48 17.34 1.74
CA ARG A 145 -0.21 17.37 0.43
C ARG A 145 -0.51 15.96 -0.08
N VAL A 146 0.43 15.03 0.09
CA VAL A 146 0.21 13.62 -0.23
C VAL A 146 -0.88 13.02 0.67
N ALA A 147 -0.90 13.36 1.96
CA ALA A 147 -1.94 12.93 2.87
C ALA A 147 -3.33 13.42 2.44
N ALA A 148 -3.44 14.70 2.05
CA ALA A 148 -4.69 15.25 1.51
C ALA A 148 -5.15 14.49 0.24
N LEU A 149 -4.22 14.19 -0.67
CA LEU A 149 -4.52 13.43 -1.88
C LEU A 149 -4.96 11.98 -1.60
N VAL A 150 -4.33 11.31 -0.65
CA VAL A 150 -4.71 9.94 -0.24
C VAL A 150 -6.11 9.95 0.39
N ARG A 151 -6.42 10.95 1.23
CA ARG A 151 -7.77 11.11 1.80
C ARG A 151 -8.83 11.37 0.74
N GLU A 152 -8.55 12.29 -0.17
CA GLU A 152 -9.41 12.60 -1.32
C GLU A 152 -9.70 11.34 -2.17
N THR A 153 -8.69 10.48 -2.32
CA THR A 153 -8.82 9.21 -3.05
C THR A 153 -9.66 8.21 -2.26
N ALA A 154 -9.42 8.07 -0.95
CA ALA A 154 -10.20 7.22 -0.05
C ALA A 154 -11.69 7.58 -0.09
N GLU A 155 -12.00 8.87 0.06
CA GLU A 155 -13.37 9.39 0.11
C GLU A 155 -14.13 9.14 -1.20
N ARG A 156 -13.48 9.31 -2.36
CA ARG A 156 -14.12 9.10 -3.67
C ARG A 156 -14.17 7.65 -4.11
N ARG A 157 -13.19 6.85 -3.67
CA ARG A 157 -12.98 5.48 -4.14
C ARG A 157 -12.60 4.55 -2.98
N PRO A 158 -13.56 4.16 -2.14
CA PRO A 158 -13.32 3.26 -1.00
C PRO A 158 -12.73 1.91 -1.42
N GLU A 159 -12.95 1.47 -2.67
CA GLU A 159 -12.36 0.24 -3.22
C GLU A 159 -10.82 0.28 -3.29
N THR A 160 -10.19 1.45 -3.16
CA THR A 160 -8.73 1.62 -3.09
C THR A 160 -8.16 1.33 -1.69
N ALA A 161 -9.01 0.97 -0.73
CA ALA A 161 -8.62 0.62 0.64
C ALA A 161 -7.42 -0.35 0.73
N PRO A 162 -7.31 -1.43 -0.07
CA PRO A 162 -6.15 -2.32 -0.02
C PRO A 162 -4.84 -1.63 -0.42
N ASP A 163 -4.86 -0.77 -1.43
CA ASP A 163 -3.68 -0.04 -1.90
C ASP A 163 -3.25 1.05 -0.90
N ILE A 164 -4.22 1.72 -0.27
CA ILE A 164 -3.97 2.71 0.80
C ILE A 164 -3.38 2.02 2.03
N ALA A 165 -3.93 0.88 2.43
CA ALA A 165 -3.39 0.07 3.51
C ALA A 165 -1.96 -0.40 3.21
N ALA A 166 -1.68 -0.83 1.98
CA ALA A 166 -0.33 -1.20 1.55
C ALA A 166 0.66 0.00 1.61
N LEU A 167 0.21 1.20 1.24
CA LEU A 167 0.99 2.44 1.39
C LEU A 167 1.34 2.70 2.86
N VAL A 168 0.35 2.59 3.75
CA VAL A 168 0.52 2.79 5.20
C VAL A 168 1.46 1.75 5.80
N ALA A 169 1.26 0.47 5.49
CA ALA A 169 2.13 -0.62 5.94
C ALA A 169 3.58 -0.38 5.51
N ARG A 170 3.81 -0.02 4.25
CA ARG A 170 5.15 0.27 3.72
C ARG A 170 5.84 1.44 4.42
N ARG A 171 5.09 2.48 4.81
CA ARG A 171 5.65 3.62 5.56
C ARG A 171 5.88 3.30 7.03
N LEU A 172 4.99 2.53 7.64
CA LEU A 172 5.11 2.07 9.02
C LEU A 172 6.36 1.21 9.22
N ASP A 173 6.60 0.25 8.33
CA ASP A 173 7.72 -0.69 8.45
C ASP A 173 9.01 -0.20 7.77
N GLY A 174 8.99 1.03 7.23
CA GLY A 174 10.16 1.68 6.66
C GLY A 174 11.08 2.30 7.72
N ASP A 175 12.02 3.12 7.25
CA ASP A 175 12.88 3.95 8.09
C ASP A 175 12.06 4.90 9.01
N PRO A 176 12.51 5.21 10.24
CA PRO A 176 11.78 6.07 11.18
C PRO A 176 11.32 7.42 10.60
N GLY A 177 12.08 8.01 9.67
CA GLY A 177 11.67 9.25 8.99
C GLY A 177 10.40 9.10 8.16
N ARG A 178 10.15 7.92 7.59
CA ARG A 178 8.91 7.61 6.87
C ARG A 178 7.72 7.42 7.80
N ALA A 179 7.94 6.81 8.96
CA ALA A 179 6.91 6.60 9.97
C ALA A 179 6.49 7.92 10.63
N ALA A 180 7.41 8.87 10.80
CA ALA A 180 7.14 10.16 11.47
C ALA A 180 6.06 11.03 10.80
N VAL A 181 5.86 10.92 9.48
CA VAL A 181 4.87 11.70 8.73
C VAL A 181 3.50 11.03 8.61
N LEU A 182 3.37 9.82 9.15
CA LEU A 182 2.20 8.96 9.01
C LEU A 182 1.04 9.28 9.99
N PRO A 183 1.28 9.66 11.27
CA PRO A 183 0.20 9.81 12.24
C PRO A 183 -0.92 10.76 11.82
N PRO A 184 -0.68 11.95 11.22
CA PRO A 184 -1.76 12.83 10.80
C PRO A 184 -2.66 12.22 9.71
N LEU A 185 -2.06 11.50 8.75
CA LEU A 185 -2.81 10.82 7.68
C LEU A 185 -3.66 9.69 8.24
N VAL A 186 -3.06 8.77 9.01
CA VAL A 186 -3.79 7.61 9.53
C VAL A 186 -4.86 8.05 10.50
N THR A 187 -4.57 8.99 11.39
CA THR A 187 -5.58 9.59 12.28
C THR A 187 -6.80 10.08 11.51
N ALA A 188 -6.62 10.89 10.46
CA ALA A 188 -7.74 11.44 9.70
C ALA A 188 -8.54 10.34 8.97
N LEU A 189 -7.86 9.29 8.48
CA LEU A 189 -8.51 8.14 7.87
C LEU A 189 -9.28 7.27 8.89
N LEU A 190 -8.79 7.15 10.12
CA LEU A 190 -9.46 6.41 11.18
C LEU A 190 -10.66 7.18 11.75
N ASP A 191 -10.58 8.52 11.81
CA ASP A 191 -11.64 9.37 12.37
C ASP A 191 -12.79 9.57 11.36
N ASP A 192 -12.49 9.91 10.09
CA ASP A 192 -13.50 10.31 9.10
C ASP A 192 -13.51 9.46 7.81
N GLY A 193 -12.66 8.44 7.73
CA GLY A 193 -12.52 7.63 6.52
C GLY A 193 -13.67 6.62 6.29
N PRO A 194 -13.87 6.18 5.03
CA PRO A 194 -14.81 5.12 4.70
C PRO A 194 -14.56 3.83 5.51
N GLU A 195 -15.61 3.06 5.75
CA GLU A 195 -15.53 1.81 6.52
C GLU A 195 -14.51 0.82 5.92
N GLU A 196 -14.44 0.71 4.59
CA GLU A 196 -13.53 -0.15 3.86
C GLU A 196 -12.06 0.22 4.14
N VAL A 197 -11.77 1.52 4.16
CA VAL A 197 -10.44 2.04 4.43
C VAL A 197 -10.07 1.82 5.89
N ARG A 198 -10.98 2.10 6.82
CA ARG A 198 -10.77 1.82 8.25
C ARG A 198 -10.55 0.33 8.51
N ALA A 199 -11.30 -0.55 7.85
CA ALA A 199 -11.12 -2.00 7.96
C ALA A 199 -9.77 -2.47 7.41
N ALA A 200 -9.33 -1.93 6.27
CA ALA A 200 -8.02 -2.25 5.70
C ALA A 200 -6.86 -1.72 6.57
N LEU A 201 -7.01 -0.52 7.15
CA LEU A 201 -6.04 0.02 8.11
C LEU A 201 -6.01 -0.77 9.41
N ALA A 202 -7.16 -1.23 9.90
CA ALA A 202 -7.25 -2.08 11.07
C ALA A 202 -6.45 -3.38 10.89
N ALA A 203 -6.55 -4.01 9.72
CA ALA A 203 -5.73 -5.17 9.37
C ALA A 203 -4.23 -4.84 9.34
N VAL A 204 -3.84 -3.65 8.86
CA VAL A 204 -2.44 -3.23 8.94
C VAL A 204 -2.01 -3.08 10.39
N LEU A 205 -2.77 -2.36 11.22
CA LEU A 205 -2.39 -2.04 12.60
C LEU A 205 -2.36 -3.27 13.52
N ALA A 206 -3.22 -4.25 13.29
CA ALA A 206 -3.27 -5.50 14.04
C ALA A 206 -2.19 -6.52 13.62
N ALA A 207 -1.62 -6.39 12.43
CA ALA A 207 -0.53 -7.26 12.00
C ALA A 207 0.75 -6.96 12.82
N PRO A 208 1.57 -7.98 13.12
CA PRO A 208 2.84 -7.81 13.80
C PRO A 208 3.71 -6.89 12.96
N GLY A 209 4.14 -5.79 13.57
CA GLY A 209 5.10 -4.87 12.97
C GLY A 209 6.53 -5.32 13.16
N THR A 210 7.45 -4.50 12.67
CA THR A 210 8.84 -4.55 13.11
C THR A 210 8.94 -4.04 14.56
N PRO A 211 10.03 -4.33 15.29
CA PRO A 211 10.25 -3.74 16.62
C PRO A 211 10.20 -2.20 16.61
N ALA A 212 10.60 -1.57 15.50
CA ALA A 212 10.54 -0.12 15.33
C ALA A 212 9.11 0.40 15.10
N SER A 213 8.26 -0.33 14.36
CA SER A 213 6.88 0.09 14.07
C SER A 213 5.87 -0.29 15.16
N GLY A 214 6.23 -1.21 16.05
CA GLY A 214 5.38 -1.72 17.13
C GLY A 214 4.73 -0.64 18.03
N PRO A 215 5.48 0.32 18.59
CA PRO A 215 4.90 1.37 19.44
C PRO A 215 3.84 2.21 18.73
N LEU A 216 4.13 2.67 17.50
CA LEU A 216 3.20 3.49 16.72
C LEU A 216 1.97 2.70 16.29
N ARG A 217 2.12 1.42 15.93
CA ARG A 217 1.00 0.53 15.62
C ARG A 217 0.07 0.38 16.82
N ARG A 218 0.62 0.16 18.03
CA ARG A 218 -0.17 0.06 19.27
C ARG A 218 -0.91 1.36 19.60
N GLU A 219 -0.26 2.52 19.43
CA GLU A 219 -0.89 3.83 19.63
C GLU A 219 -2.09 4.04 18.69
N LEU A 220 -1.90 3.83 17.39
CA LEU A 220 -2.94 3.99 16.38
C LEU A 220 -4.07 2.96 16.54
N LEU A 221 -3.73 1.73 16.93
CA LEU A 221 -4.70 0.68 17.22
C LEU A 221 -5.54 1.00 18.46
N GLY A 222 -4.92 1.54 19.52
CA GLY A 222 -5.61 2.02 20.70
C GLY A 222 -6.64 3.10 20.34
N ARG A 223 -6.22 4.09 19.54
CA ARG A 223 -7.10 5.16 19.04
C ARG A 223 -8.30 4.62 18.24
N LEU A 224 -8.06 3.63 17.37
CA LEU A 224 -9.11 2.97 16.60
C LEU A 224 -10.13 2.30 17.54
N LEU A 225 -9.65 1.46 18.46
CA LEU A 225 -10.50 0.70 19.39
C LEU A 225 -11.31 1.58 20.35
N ASP A 226 -10.85 2.79 20.66
CA ASP A 226 -11.57 3.74 21.52
C ASP A 226 -12.84 4.31 20.87
N ARG A 227 -12.87 4.40 19.53
CA ARG A 227 -13.95 5.07 18.78
C ARG A 227 -14.74 4.14 17.89
N GLU A 228 -14.18 3.00 17.48
CA GLU A 228 -14.76 2.16 16.45
C GLU A 228 -16.08 1.52 16.87
N ARG A 229 -17.04 1.55 15.94
CA ARG A 229 -18.38 0.97 16.08
C ARG A 229 -18.77 0.10 14.90
N ALA A 230 -18.10 0.23 13.76
CA ALA A 230 -18.40 -0.50 12.54
C ALA A 230 -18.02 -1.99 12.69
N PRO A 231 -18.98 -2.92 12.58
CA PRO A 231 -18.68 -4.35 12.73
C PRO A 231 -17.67 -4.89 11.73
N ALA A 232 -17.61 -4.36 10.49
CA ALA A 232 -16.66 -4.84 9.49
C ALA A 232 -15.20 -4.56 9.89
N VAL A 233 -14.95 -3.39 10.49
CA VAL A 233 -13.61 -3.00 10.97
C VAL A 233 -13.17 -3.91 12.13
N LEU A 234 -14.08 -4.18 13.08
CA LEU A 234 -13.80 -5.08 14.21
C LEU A 234 -13.62 -6.53 13.74
N VAL A 235 -14.39 -7.00 12.76
CA VAL A 235 -14.18 -8.33 12.16
C VAL A 235 -12.83 -8.41 11.44
N ALA A 236 -12.38 -7.34 10.79
CA ALA A 236 -11.05 -7.28 10.19
C ALA A 236 -9.94 -7.42 11.25
N LEU A 237 -10.06 -6.72 12.39
CA LEU A 237 -9.14 -6.88 13.53
C LEU A 237 -9.09 -8.32 14.04
N LEU A 238 -10.26 -8.95 14.24
CA LEU A 238 -10.33 -10.35 14.70
C LEU A 238 -9.59 -11.29 13.73
N ARG A 239 -9.88 -11.16 12.43
CA ARG A 239 -9.31 -12.02 11.40
C ARG A 239 -7.81 -11.85 11.28
N THR A 240 -7.30 -10.62 11.43
CA THR A 240 -5.87 -10.37 11.42
C THR A 240 -5.19 -10.85 12.68
N ALA A 241 -5.79 -10.67 13.86
CA ALA A 241 -5.16 -11.05 15.13
C ALA A 241 -5.13 -12.56 15.37
N ALA A 242 -6.14 -13.30 14.88
CA ALA A 242 -6.35 -14.71 15.18
C ALA A 242 -5.18 -15.66 14.83
N PRO A 243 -4.42 -15.50 13.73
CA PRO A 243 -3.25 -16.32 13.45
C PRO A 243 -2.11 -16.16 14.47
N TYR A 244 -2.07 -15.06 15.22
CA TYR A 244 -0.97 -14.75 16.13
C TYR A 244 -1.21 -15.32 17.53
N ASP A 245 -0.10 -15.68 18.18
CA ASP A 245 -0.01 -16.17 19.56
C ASP A 245 0.50 -15.05 20.49
N GLY A 246 0.30 -15.22 21.80
CA GLY A 246 0.76 -14.32 22.85
C GLY A 246 -0.38 -13.58 23.55
N ASP A 247 -0.05 -13.00 24.70
CA ASP A 247 -0.99 -12.23 25.51
C ASP A 247 -1.50 -10.99 24.74
N ASP A 248 -0.65 -10.30 23.97
CA ASP A 248 -1.05 -9.14 23.17
C ASP A 248 -2.12 -9.49 22.11
N ALA A 249 -1.95 -10.61 21.41
CA ALA A 249 -2.91 -11.07 20.40
C ALA A 249 -4.22 -11.49 21.05
N ARG A 250 -4.16 -12.20 22.19
CA ARG A 250 -5.34 -12.57 22.97
C ARG A 250 -6.09 -11.35 23.48
N ASP A 251 -5.41 -10.37 24.05
CA ASP A 251 -6.02 -9.18 24.62
C ASP A 251 -6.69 -8.32 23.53
N LEU A 252 -6.07 -8.24 22.34
CA LEU A 252 -6.69 -7.63 21.16
C LEU A 252 -7.96 -8.37 20.72
N LEU A 253 -7.93 -9.70 20.68
CA LEU A 253 -9.10 -10.52 20.34
C LEU A 253 -10.23 -10.32 21.37
N CYS A 254 -9.93 -10.39 22.67
CA CYS A 254 -10.88 -10.13 23.75
C CYS A 254 -11.54 -8.76 23.58
N ARG A 255 -10.72 -7.70 23.48
CA ARG A 255 -11.20 -6.31 23.38
C ARG A 255 -12.07 -6.11 22.15
N THR A 256 -11.66 -6.66 21.01
CA THR A 256 -12.42 -6.57 19.75
C THR A 256 -13.74 -7.34 19.83
N ALA A 257 -13.74 -8.52 20.44
CA ALA A 257 -14.92 -9.34 20.59
C ALA A 257 -15.95 -8.70 21.55
N LEU A 258 -15.49 -8.08 22.64
CA LEU A 258 -16.34 -7.27 23.53
C LEU A 258 -16.98 -6.08 22.81
N LEU A 259 -16.25 -5.40 21.92
CA LEU A 259 -16.81 -4.30 21.12
C LEU A 259 -17.91 -4.80 20.16
N LEU A 260 -17.70 -5.94 19.50
CA LEU A 260 -18.70 -6.56 18.62
C LEU A 260 -19.94 -7.02 19.37
N ALA A 261 -19.79 -7.58 20.57
CA ALA A 261 -20.89 -8.09 21.39
C ALA A 261 -21.84 -6.99 21.90
N ARG A 262 -21.51 -5.70 21.76
CA ARG A 262 -22.36 -4.57 22.16
C ARG A 262 -23.65 -4.45 21.35
N THR A 263 -23.73 -5.08 20.19
CA THR A 263 -24.93 -5.06 19.34
C THR A 263 -25.31 -6.48 18.91
N PRO A 264 -26.61 -6.78 18.68
CA PRO A 264 -27.03 -8.08 18.18
C PRO A 264 -26.39 -8.46 16.83
N ASP A 265 -26.28 -7.51 15.89
CA ASP A 265 -25.61 -7.75 14.59
C ASP A 265 -24.12 -8.04 14.78
N GLY A 266 -23.44 -7.28 15.64
CA GLY A 266 -22.04 -7.50 15.97
C GLY A 266 -21.81 -8.85 16.64
N ALA A 267 -22.66 -9.28 17.57
CA ALA A 267 -22.59 -10.60 18.20
C ALA A 267 -22.79 -11.74 17.17
N ALA A 268 -23.73 -11.60 16.23
CA ALA A 268 -23.95 -12.58 15.17
C ALA A 268 -22.78 -12.64 14.16
N ARG A 269 -22.11 -11.52 13.92
CA ARG A 269 -20.89 -11.46 13.09
C ARG A 269 -19.68 -12.06 13.81
N LEU A 270 -19.54 -11.78 15.10
CA LEU A 270 -18.51 -12.36 15.96
C LEU A 270 -18.60 -13.88 15.97
N ASP A 271 -19.79 -14.45 16.24
CA ASP A 271 -19.98 -15.90 16.29
C ASP A 271 -19.57 -16.58 14.96
N ARG A 272 -20.03 -16.02 13.83
CA ARG A 272 -19.64 -16.51 12.49
C ARG A 272 -18.15 -16.37 12.24
N ALA A 273 -17.53 -15.26 12.63
CA ALA A 273 -16.10 -15.04 12.44
C ALA A 273 -15.27 -16.02 13.28
N LEU A 274 -15.65 -16.28 14.53
CA LEU A 274 -14.96 -17.23 15.39
C LEU A 274 -15.04 -18.67 14.87
N VAL A 275 -16.20 -19.09 14.35
CA VAL A 275 -16.37 -20.40 13.71
C VAL A 275 -15.51 -20.51 12.44
N ASP A 276 -15.55 -19.51 11.56
CA ASP A 276 -14.73 -19.46 10.34
C ASP A 276 -13.22 -19.50 10.66
N LEU A 277 -12.79 -18.79 11.71
CA LEU A 277 -11.41 -18.80 12.18
C LEU A 277 -11.01 -20.15 12.79
N GLY A 278 -11.90 -20.80 13.55
CA GLY A 278 -11.65 -22.13 14.09
C GLY A 278 -11.45 -23.19 13.01
N ALA A 279 -12.15 -23.04 11.87
CA ALA A 279 -11.99 -23.92 10.72
C ALA A 279 -10.72 -23.62 9.90
N ARG A 280 -10.33 -22.35 9.76
CA ARG A 280 -9.25 -21.94 8.84
C ARG A 280 -7.89 -21.75 9.47
N VAL A 281 -7.83 -21.43 10.77
CA VAL A 281 -6.58 -21.10 11.47
C VAL A 281 -6.16 -22.29 12.34
N PRO A 282 -5.06 -22.98 11.99
CA PRO A 282 -4.59 -24.12 12.77
C PRO A 282 -4.40 -23.79 14.25
N GLY A 283 -4.93 -24.64 15.14
CA GLY A 283 -4.80 -24.48 16.58
C GLY A 283 -5.59 -23.32 17.20
N PHE A 284 -6.31 -22.50 16.42
CA PHE A 284 -7.10 -21.39 16.97
C PHE A 284 -8.22 -21.88 17.89
N ALA A 285 -9.00 -22.88 17.47
CA ALA A 285 -10.12 -23.38 18.25
C ALA A 285 -9.67 -24.05 19.57
N ALA A 286 -8.54 -24.75 19.56
CA ALA A 286 -7.92 -25.30 20.78
C ALA A 286 -7.45 -24.19 21.75
N ARG A 287 -6.87 -23.10 21.23
CA ARG A 287 -6.51 -21.93 22.06
C ARG A 287 -7.75 -21.28 22.67
N MET A 288 -8.80 -21.11 21.87
CA MET A 288 -10.08 -20.57 22.35
C MET A 288 -10.70 -21.40 23.47
N ALA A 289 -10.69 -22.73 23.36
CA ALA A 289 -11.20 -23.61 24.41
C ALA A 289 -10.48 -23.42 25.76
N GLY A 290 -9.20 -23.01 25.73
CA GLY A 290 -8.41 -22.71 26.94
C GLY A 290 -8.62 -21.31 27.53
N TRP A 291 -9.28 -20.38 26.84
CA TRP A 291 -9.46 -19.01 27.33
C TRP A 291 -10.54 -18.88 28.43
N PRO A 292 -11.71 -19.52 28.34
CA PRO A 292 -12.71 -19.50 29.41
C PRO A 292 -12.19 -20.03 30.75
N ALA A 293 -11.27 -21.01 30.73
CA ALA A 293 -10.66 -21.54 31.95
C ALA A 293 -9.72 -20.53 32.65
N ARG A 294 -9.23 -19.52 31.91
CA ARG A 294 -8.31 -18.50 32.41
C ARG A 294 -9.01 -17.18 32.80
N ALA A 295 -10.12 -16.85 32.14
CA ALA A 295 -10.94 -15.66 32.42
C ALA A 295 -12.43 -15.92 32.11
N PRO A 296 -13.17 -16.64 32.97
CA PRO A 296 -14.52 -17.12 32.66
C PRO A 296 -15.54 -16.00 32.39
N HIS A 297 -15.45 -14.91 33.15
CA HIS A 297 -16.42 -13.81 33.08
C HIS A 297 -16.30 -12.97 31.81
N ASP A 298 -15.07 -12.81 31.29
CA ASP A 298 -14.81 -11.99 30.10
C ASP A 298 -15.31 -12.66 28.82
N TRP A 299 -15.31 -14.00 28.78
CA TRP A 299 -15.67 -14.79 27.60
C TRP A 299 -17.12 -15.30 27.58
N ALA A 300 -17.78 -15.42 28.74
CA ALA A 300 -19.16 -15.92 28.83
C ALA A 300 -20.17 -15.04 28.06
N ALA A 301 -19.95 -13.73 28.03
CA ALA A 301 -20.77 -12.76 27.29
C ALA A 301 -20.42 -12.69 25.78
N VAL A 302 -19.29 -13.26 25.37
CA VAL A 302 -18.67 -13.07 24.05
C VAL A 302 -18.85 -14.31 23.16
N LEU A 303 -18.90 -15.50 23.74
CA LEU A 303 -19.08 -16.75 23.00
C LEU A 303 -20.55 -16.97 22.62
N GLY A 304 -20.83 -16.82 21.32
CA GLY A 304 -22.11 -17.18 20.70
C GLY A 304 -22.33 -18.69 20.60
N PRO A 305 -23.53 -19.12 20.17
CA PRO A 305 -23.92 -20.53 20.14
C PRO A 305 -23.07 -21.38 19.18
N GLY A 306 -22.62 -20.82 18.04
CA GLY A 306 -21.76 -21.53 17.09
C GLY A 306 -20.36 -21.76 17.66
N ALA A 307 -19.75 -20.72 18.24
CA ALA A 307 -18.45 -20.82 18.87
C ALA A 307 -18.45 -21.79 20.07
N ARG A 308 -19.53 -21.82 20.87
CA ARG A 308 -19.71 -22.81 21.95
C ARG A 308 -19.74 -24.24 21.41
N ARG A 309 -20.58 -24.51 20.41
CA ARG A 309 -20.68 -25.85 19.79
C ARG A 309 -19.33 -26.33 19.27
N MET A 310 -18.58 -25.45 18.59
CA MET A 310 -17.24 -25.78 18.09
C MET A 310 -16.26 -26.15 19.22
N ILE A 311 -16.31 -25.45 20.37
CA ILE A 311 -15.47 -25.75 21.54
C ILE A 311 -15.91 -27.07 22.19
N ASP A 312 -17.22 -27.31 22.28
CA ASP A 312 -17.78 -28.54 22.82
C ASP A 312 -17.37 -29.76 21.98
N GLU A 313 -17.47 -29.67 20.64
CA GLU A 313 -17.06 -30.73 19.70
C GLU A 313 -15.57 -31.10 19.83
N LEU A 314 -14.70 -30.10 20.07
CA LEU A 314 -13.27 -30.31 20.31
C LEU A 314 -12.99 -30.99 21.65
N SER A 315 -13.78 -30.64 22.68
CA SER A 315 -13.65 -31.22 24.02
C SER A 315 -14.17 -32.67 24.06
N GLU A 316 -15.17 -32.99 23.24
CA GLU A 316 -15.71 -34.34 23.05
C GLU A 316 -14.87 -35.22 22.09
N GLY A 317 -13.80 -34.68 21.50
CA GLY A 317 -12.88 -35.43 20.63
C GLY A 317 -13.44 -35.77 19.24
N ARG A 318 -14.48 -35.08 18.76
CA ARG A 318 -14.98 -35.27 17.39
C ARG A 318 -14.20 -34.41 16.40
N VAL A 319 -13.32 -35.06 15.63
CA VAL A 319 -12.77 -34.49 14.40
C VAL A 319 -13.86 -34.54 13.31
N PRO A 320 -14.21 -33.45 12.61
CA PRO A 320 -15.17 -33.51 11.51
C PRO A 320 -14.54 -34.19 10.28
N ALA A 321 -15.33 -35.02 9.61
CA ALA A 321 -15.02 -35.65 8.32
C ALA A 321 -15.27 -34.70 7.14
#